data_AF-A0A2S9Y4A1-F1
#
_entry.id   AF-A0A2S9Y4A1-F1
#
_cell.length_a   1.000
_cell.length_b   1.000
_cell.length_c   1.000
_cell.angle_alpha   90.00
_cell.angle_beta   90.00
_cell.angle_gamma   90.00
#
_symmetry.space_group_name_H-M   'P 1'
#
loop_
_entity.id
_entity.type
_entity.pdbx_description
1 polymer ?
#
loop_
_entity_poly.entity_id
_entity_poly.type
_entity_poly.pdbx_seq_one_letter_code
_entity_poly.pdbx_strand_id
1 'polypeptide(L)'
;MTWPECTLRPMATALYPTLTFDLGRDTFVVWLRWVAMEQPASPDEPPGQGIRVELQLNRNPVIGPTIVYRRDLDAGVYLRANGGRTRQILRTAAARVGTVDVQLVIHGSIANAPYAALYQLRDYEGEAISTASVPATPLLQLQPSTPGDQWHVAGQANLRVTVKLEGNPLHLNVLN
;
A
#
# COMPACT_ATOMS: atom_id res chain seq x y z
N MET A 1 58.83 6.55 4.41
CA MET A 1 57.64 6.44 5.28
C MET A 1 56.42 6.54 4.36
N THR A 2 55.90 5.40 3.92
CA THR A 2 54.80 5.30 2.95
C THR A 2 53.49 5.06 3.69
N TRP A 3 52.47 5.87 3.39
CA TRP A 3 51.13 5.72 3.94
C TRP A 3 50.49 4.44 3.40
N PRO A 4 49.75 3.66 4.21
CA PRO A 4 49.05 2.48 3.71
C PRO A 4 47.90 2.90 2.80
N GLU A 5 47.81 2.23 1.65
CA GLU A 5 46.69 2.36 0.72
C GLU A 5 45.37 2.12 1.45
N CYS A 6 44.50 3.14 1.43
CA CYS A 6 43.14 3.06 1.90
C CYS A 6 42.38 2.12 0.96
N THR A 7 42.31 0.84 1.33
CA THR A 7 41.49 -0.16 0.66
C THR A 7 40.03 0.21 0.91
N LEU A 8 39.42 0.87 -0.07
CA LEU A 8 37.98 1.13 -0.12
C LEU A 8 37.27 -0.22 0.01
N ARG A 9 36.65 -0.47 1.17
CA ARG A 9 35.75 -1.61 1.34
C ARG A 9 34.68 -1.54 0.24
N PRO A 10 34.33 -2.65 -0.43
CA PRO A 10 33.19 -2.66 -1.33
C PRO A 10 31.97 -2.16 -0.55
N MET A 11 31.35 -1.06 -1.00
CA MET A 11 30.08 -0.62 -0.43
C MET A 11 29.07 -1.75 -0.62
N ALA A 12 28.50 -2.22 0.48
CA ALA A 12 27.44 -3.21 0.44
C ALA A 12 26.32 -2.68 -0.46
N THR A 13 26.05 -3.39 -1.56
CA THR A 13 24.94 -3.05 -2.45
C THR A 13 23.65 -3.50 -1.76
N ALA A 14 22.77 -2.55 -1.46
CA ALA A 14 21.46 -2.88 -0.90
C ALA A 14 20.65 -3.68 -1.92
N LEU A 15 20.26 -4.90 -1.55
CA LEU A 15 19.37 -5.75 -2.36
C LEU A 15 17.93 -5.56 -1.86
N TYR A 16 17.06 -5.11 -2.76
CA TYR A 16 15.63 -4.97 -2.48
C TYR A 16 14.84 -6.10 -3.17
N PRO A 17 13.72 -6.54 -2.59
CA PRO A 17 12.83 -7.47 -3.27
C PRO A 17 12.35 -6.86 -4.59
N THR A 18 12.20 -7.71 -5.61
CA THR A 18 11.73 -7.28 -6.93
C THR A 18 10.21 -7.36 -7.00
N LEU A 19 9.57 -6.25 -7.32
CA LEU A 19 8.16 -6.15 -7.66
C LEU A 19 8.01 -6.11 -9.18
N THR A 20 7.53 -7.20 -9.76
CA THR A 20 7.15 -7.24 -11.17
C THR A 20 5.74 -6.69 -11.31
N PHE A 21 5.52 -5.67 -12.16
CA PHE A 21 4.22 -5.03 -12.31
C PHE A 21 3.86 -4.82 -13.78
N ASP A 22 2.72 -5.34 -14.20
CA ASP A 22 2.16 -5.12 -15.53
C ASP A 22 1.27 -3.88 -15.54
N LEU A 23 1.67 -2.87 -16.30
CA LEU A 23 0.94 -1.60 -16.30
C LEU A 23 -0.46 -1.69 -16.92
N GLY A 24 -0.73 -2.68 -17.76
CA GLY A 24 -2.05 -2.84 -18.39
C GLY A 24 -3.01 -3.66 -17.55
N ARG A 25 -2.49 -4.49 -16.65
CA ARG A 25 -3.28 -5.53 -15.99
C ARG A 25 -3.17 -5.53 -14.48
N ASP A 26 -2.17 -4.91 -13.87
CA ASP A 26 -1.99 -4.99 -12.42
C ASP A 26 -2.54 -3.74 -11.72
N THR A 27 -3.07 -3.96 -10.52
CA THR A 27 -3.51 -2.91 -9.60
C THR A 27 -3.06 -3.21 -8.17
N PHE A 28 -2.87 -2.16 -7.38
CA PHE A 28 -2.78 -2.30 -5.93
C PHE A 28 -4.18 -2.28 -5.32
N VAL A 29 -4.39 -3.17 -4.35
CA VAL A 29 -5.62 -3.26 -3.57
C VAL A 29 -5.26 -3.31 -2.10
N VAL A 30 -5.90 -2.47 -1.31
CA VAL A 30 -5.82 -2.53 0.15
C VAL A 30 -7.06 -3.21 0.68
N TRP A 31 -6.89 -4.35 1.32
CA TRP A 31 -7.92 -4.99 2.11
C TRP A 31 -7.93 -4.40 3.52
N LEU A 32 -9.11 -4.04 4.00
CA LEU A 32 -9.35 -3.54 5.35
C LEU A 32 -10.35 -4.44 6.05
N ARG A 33 -10.11 -4.72 7.32
CA ARG A 33 -11.08 -5.41 8.16
C ARG A 33 -11.04 -4.88 9.58
N TRP A 34 -12.20 -4.83 10.19
CA TRP A 34 -12.32 -4.64 11.63
C TRP A 34 -12.14 -5.99 12.34
N VAL A 35 -11.09 -6.12 13.14
CA VAL A 35 -10.83 -7.35 13.92
C VAL A 35 -10.84 -6.96 15.39
N ALA A 36 -12.03 -6.86 15.98
CA ALA A 36 -12.16 -6.64 17.41
C ALA A 36 -12.16 -7.95 18.18
N MET A 37 -11.46 -7.97 19.32
CA MET A 37 -11.52 -9.06 20.29
C MET A 37 -12.74 -8.90 21.22
N GLU A 38 -13.27 -7.68 21.36
CA GLU A 38 -14.44 -7.36 22.20
C GLU A 38 -15.42 -6.46 21.42
N GLN A 39 -16.73 -6.68 21.58
CA GLN A 39 -17.74 -5.75 21.04
C GLN A 39 -17.63 -4.41 21.79
N PRO A 40 -17.38 -3.28 21.10
CA PRO A 40 -17.43 -1.96 21.72
C PRO A 40 -18.80 -1.72 22.36
N ALA A 41 -18.82 -0.93 23.44
CA ALA A 41 -20.04 -0.53 24.11
C ALA A 41 -20.97 0.19 23.12
N SER A 42 -22.02 -0.51 22.71
CA SER A 42 -23.10 -0.11 21.81
C SER A 42 -22.79 0.11 20.30
N PRO A 43 -23.58 -0.50 19.39
CA PRO A 43 -23.61 -0.19 17.96
C PRO A 43 -24.37 1.12 17.62
N ASP A 44 -25.02 1.76 18.61
CA ASP A 44 -25.90 2.94 18.40
C ASP A 44 -25.18 4.30 18.40
N GLU A 45 -23.85 4.34 18.66
CA GLU A 45 -23.00 5.53 18.49
C GLU A 45 -21.97 5.41 17.31
N PRO A 46 -22.38 5.02 16.08
CA PRO A 46 -21.44 4.68 15.01
C PRO A 46 -20.87 5.82 14.13
N PRO A 47 -21.19 7.14 14.21
CA PRO A 47 -20.73 8.07 13.17
C PRO A 47 -19.22 8.39 13.20
N GLY A 48 -18.54 8.17 14.34
CA GLY A 48 -17.16 8.60 14.55
C GLY A 48 -16.11 7.49 14.48
N GLN A 49 -16.52 6.22 14.30
CA GLN A 49 -15.61 5.08 14.35
C GLN A 49 -15.35 4.52 12.95
N GLY A 50 -14.08 4.35 12.62
CA GLY A 50 -13.66 3.83 11.31
C GLY A 50 -12.15 3.72 11.19
N ILE A 51 -11.73 3.21 10.04
CA ILE A 51 -10.34 3.11 9.63
C ILE A 51 -10.11 4.18 8.58
N ARG A 52 -9.20 5.12 8.83
CA ARG A 52 -8.65 5.97 7.77
C ARG A 52 -7.40 5.29 7.24
N VAL A 53 -7.33 5.06 5.94
CA VAL A 53 -6.17 4.44 5.30
C VAL A 53 -5.60 5.33 4.20
N GLU A 54 -4.29 5.25 4.02
CA GLU A 54 -3.55 5.88 2.95
C GLU A 54 -2.54 4.89 2.36
N LEU A 55 -2.44 4.88 1.02
CA LEU A 55 -1.38 4.17 0.30
C LEU A 55 -0.60 5.16 -0.52
N GLN A 56 0.72 5.18 -0.33
CA GLN A 56 1.63 6.07 -1.03
C GLN A 56 2.72 5.28 -1.75
N LEU A 57 3.07 5.74 -2.96
CA LEU A 57 4.22 5.27 -3.73
C LEU A 57 5.17 6.44 -3.93
N ASN A 58 6.43 6.34 -3.50
CA ASN A 58 7.40 7.45 -3.53
C ASN A 58 6.80 8.75 -2.96
N ARG A 59 6.09 8.65 -1.82
CA ARG A 59 5.36 9.76 -1.16
C ARG A 59 4.22 10.39 -1.96
N ASN A 60 3.77 9.74 -3.03
CA ASN A 60 2.61 10.15 -3.80
C ASN A 60 1.40 9.30 -3.41
N PRO A 61 0.30 9.90 -2.92
CA PRO A 61 -0.89 9.13 -2.55
C PRO A 61 -1.54 8.53 -3.79
N VAL A 62 -1.68 7.20 -3.80
CA VAL A 62 -2.44 6.43 -4.79
C VAL A 62 -3.75 5.89 -4.21
N ILE A 63 -3.85 5.80 -2.89
CA ILE A 63 -5.11 5.85 -2.14
C ILE A 63 -4.97 7.06 -1.21
N GLY A 64 -5.82 8.07 -1.41
CA GLY A 64 -5.87 9.24 -0.53
C GLY A 64 -6.42 8.89 0.85
N PRO A 65 -6.50 9.84 1.79
CA PRO A 65 -7.11 9.62 3.10
C PRO A 65 -8.54 9.15 2.93
N THR A 66 -8.75 7.83 3.07
CA THR A 66 -10.03 7.18 2.84
C THR A 66 -10.53 6.65 4.15
N ILE A 67 -11.66 7.19 4.62
CA ILE A 67 -12.32 6.74 5.85
C ILE A 67 -13.32 5.65 5.48
N VAL A 68 -13.15 4.47 6.04
CA VAL A 68 -14.14 3.39 5.99
C VAL A 68 -14.73 3.24 7.38
N TYR A 69 -16.04 3.41 7.49
CA TYR A 69 -16.72 3.36 8.78
C TYR A 69 -16.87 1.92 9.26
N ARG A 70 -16.92 1.75 10.58
CA ARG A 70 -17.03 0.42 11.21
C ARG A 70 -18.20 -0.41 10.66
N ARG A 71 -19.37 0.20 10.46
CA ARG A 71 -20.57 -0.48 9.91
C ARG A 71 -20.34 -1.15 8.55
N ASP A 72 -19.35 -0.67 7.80
CA ASP A 72 -19.02 -1.16 6.46
C ASP A 72 -17.86 -2.20 6.50
N LEU A 73 -17.24 -2.43 7.67
CA LEU A 73 -16.02 -3.23 7.82
C LEU A 73 -16.23 -4.65 8.34
N ASP A 74 -17.47 -5.04 8.69
CA ASP A 74 -17.77 -6.39 9.19
C ASP A 74 -17.46 -7.49 8.16
N ALA A 75 -17.74 -7.24 6.88
CA ALA A 75 -17.44 -8.17 5.78
C ALA A 75 -16.01 -8.01 5.19
N GLY A 76 -15.24 -7.03 5.67
CA GLY A 76 -13.99 -6.60 5.04
C GLY A 76 -14.22 -5.82 3.73
N VAL A 77 -13.37 -4.82 3.49
CA VAL A 77 -13.50 -3.89 2.36
C VAL A 77 -12.23 -3.90 1.54
N TYR A 78 -12.37 -3.85 0.21
CA TYR A 78 -11.25 -3.74 -0.72
C TYR A 78 -11.24 -2.35 -1.36
N LEU A 79 -10.15 -1.62 -1.18
CA LEU A 79 -9.93 -0.30 -1.76
C LEU A 79 -8.91 -0.40 -2.90
N ARG A 80 -9.34 -0.03 -4.11
CA ARG A 80 -8.47 -0.02 -5.28
C ARG A 80 -7.65 1.28 -5.32
N ALA A 81 -6.36 1.16 -5.58
CA ALA A 81 -5.52 2.32 -5.83
C ALA A 81 -5.92 3.02 -7.14
N ASN A 82 -5.65 4.33 -7.24
CA ASN A 82 -5.80 5.06 -8.48
C ASN A 82 -4.83 4.50 -9.52
N GLY A 83 -5.36 3.76 -10.50
CA GLY A 83 -4.57 3.08 -11.52
C GLY A 83 -3.78 4.04 -12.40
N GLY A 84 -4.38 5.16 -12.82
CA GLY A 84 -3.69 6.18 -13.62
C GLY A 84 -2.47 6.74 -12.92
N ARG A 85 -2.63 7.15 -11.66
CA ARG A 85 -1.54 7.70 -10.83
C ARG A 85 -0.48 6.64 -10.49
N THR A 86 -0.90 5.43 -10.16
CA THR A 86 0.01 4.29 -9.92
C THR A 86 0.91 4.06 -11.13
N ARG A 87 0.32 3.92 -12.33
CA ARG A 87 1.07 3.71 -13.57
C ARG A 87 2.08 4.81 -13.85
N GLN A 88 1.71 6.06 -13.63
CA GLN A 88 2.61 7.21 -13.82
C GLN A 88 3.83 7.13 -12.88
N ILE A 89 3.62 6.85 -11.60
CA ILE A 89 4.69 6.76 -10.60
C ILE A 89 5.63 5.59 -10.92
N LEU A 90 5.06 4.41 -11.22
CA LEU A 90 5.85 3.21 -11.52
C LEU A 90 6.69 3.37 -12.80
N ARG A 91 6.13 3.96 -13.86
CA ARG A 91 6.88 4.31 -15.09
C ARG A 91 8.05 5.24 -14.79
N THR A 92 7.81 6.28 -14.00
CA THR A 92 8.83 7.27 -13.64
C THR A 92 9.94 6.65 -12.80
N ALA A 93 9.59 5.77 -11.86
CA ALA A 93 10.52 5.07 -11.01
C ALA A 93 11.42 4.10 -11.80
N ALA A 94 10.80 3.29 -12.68
CA ALA A 94 11.51 2.34 -13.54
C ALA A 94 12.49 3.02 -14.50
N ALA A 95 12.15 4.21 -15.01
CA ALA A 95 13.01 4.97 -15.92
C ALA A 95 14.23 5.63 -15.25
N ARG A 96 14.23 5.79 -13.92
CA ARG A 96 15.26 6.55 -13.19
C ARG A 96 16.17 5.67 -12.35
N VAL A 97 15.64 5.16 -11.25
CA VAL A 97 16.40 4.46 -10.20
C VAL A 97 16.02 2.99 -10.15
N GLY A 98 14.89 2.62 -10.75
CA GLY A 98 14.35 1.27 -10.70
C GLY A 98 13.78 0.90 -9.33
N THR A 99 13.61 1.85 -8.40
CA THR A 99 13.12 1.57 -7.04
C THR A 99 11.87 2.37 -6.69
N VAL A 100 11.02 1.78 -5.85
CA VAL A 100 9.80 2.39 -5.31
C VAL A 100 9.72 2.17 -3.82
N ASP A 101 9.46 3.25 -3.09
CA ASP A 101 9.05 3.24 -1.69
C ASP A 101 7.53 3.12 -1.61
N VAL A 102 7.05 1.98 -1.10
CA VAL A 102 5.64 1.71 -0.85
C VAL A 102 5.37 1.95 0.63
N GLN A 103 4.37 2.76 0.94
CA GLN A 103 3.97 3.08 2.30
C GLN A 103 2.48 2.89 2.47
N LEU A 104 2.08 2.02 3.39
CA LEU A 104 0.71 1.83 3.83
C LEU A 104 0.57 2.41 5.23
N VAL A 105 -0.37 3.34 5.41
CA VAL A 105 -0.63 4.02 6.69
C VAL A 105 -2.08 3.79 7.08
N ILE A 106 -2.30 3.42 8.33
CA ILE A 106 -3.64 3.34 8.92
C ILE A 106 -3.71 4.28 10.12
N HIS A 107 -4.79 5.04 10.16
CA HIS A 107 -5.18 5.91 11.25
C HIS A 107 -6.44 5.33 11.88
N GLY A 108 -6.41 5.08 13.18
CA GLY A 108 -7.52 4.46 13.90
C GLY A 108 -8.38 5.50 14.61
N SER A 109 -9.68 5.26 14.67
CA SER A 109 -10.57 5.82 15.68
C SER A 109 -10.83 4.75 16.74
N ILE A 110 -10.46 5.07 17.97
CA ILE A 110 -10.70 4.43 19.28
C ILE A 110 -11.16 2.95 19.26
N ALA A 111 -10.34 2.13 19.92
CA ALA A 111 -10.62 0.79 20.41
C ALA A 111 -11.05 -0.23 19.34
N ASN A 112 -10.05 -0.84 18.70
CA ASN A 112 -9.95 -2.27 18.37
C ASN A 112 -9.26 -2.50 17.02
N ALA A 113 -8.37 -3.51 17.02
CA ALA A 113 -7.29 -3.73 16.06
C ALA A 113 -7.71 -3.63 14.58
N PRO A 114 -7.47 -2.49 13.91
CA PRO A 114 -7.74 -2.36 12.49
C PRO A 114 -6.72 -3.20 11.72
N TYR A 115 -7.20 -4.06 10.82
CA TYR A 115 -6.32 -4.87 9.99
C TYR A 115 -6.27 -4.28 8.58
N ALA A 116 -5.06 -4.09 8.05
CA ALA A 116 -4.86 -3.70 6.68
C ALA A 116 -3.80 -4.57 6.00
N ALA A 117 -4.09 -4.99 4.77
CA ALA A 117 -3.13 -5.69 3.94
C ALA A 117 -3.11 -5.12 2.52
N LEU A 118 -1.91 -4.90 2.00
CA LEU A 118 -1.68 -4.46 0.63
C LEU A 118 -1.44 -5.67 -0.27
N TYR A 119 -2.17 -5.75 -1.37
CA TYR A 119 -2.00 -6.74 -2.41
C TYR A 119 -1.67 -6.08 -3.74
N GLN A 120 -0.90 -6.79 -4.57
CA GLN A 120 -0.85 -6.55 -6.00
C GLN A 120 -1.65 -7.66 -6.67
N LEU A 121 -2.63 -7.28 -7.49
CA LEU A 121 -3.55 -8.21 -8.16
C LEU A 121 -3.65 -7.87 -9.63
N ARG A 122 -4.12 -8.83 -10.43
CA ARG A 122 -4.59 -8.58 -11.79
C ARG A 122 -5.98 -7.94 -11.70
N ASP A 123 -6.14 -6.75 -12.28
CA ASP A 123 -7.43 -6.08 -12.45
C ASP A 123 -8.06 -6.53 -13.76
N TYR A 124 -9.24 -7.13 -13.66
CA TYR A 124 -10.07 -7.46 -14.81
C TYR A 124 -11.15 -6.36 -14.90
N GLU A 125 -10.90 -5.35 -15.74
CA GLU A 125 -11.73 -4.15 -15.90
C GLU A 125 -13.23 -4.48 -16.06
N GLY A 126 -13.97 -4.51 -14.94
CA GLY A 126 -15.42 -4.78 -14.92
C GLY A 126 -15.86 -5.76 -13.84
N GLU A 127 -14.96 -6.56 -13.28
CA GLU A 127 -15.27 -7.35 -12.10
C GLU A 127 -15.14 -6.47 -10.86
N ALA A 128 -16.19 -6.44 -10.02
CA ALA A 128 -16.03 -5.93 -8.67
C ALA A 128 -14.91 -6.76 -8.02
N ILE A 129 -13.93 -6.11 -7.39
CA ILE A 129 -13.11 -6.76 -6.36
C ILE A 129 -14.08 -7.03 -5.23
N SER A 130 -14.92 -8.05 -5.42
CA SER A 130 -16.04 -8.34 -4.55
C SER A 130 -15.47 -8.72 -3.20
N THR A 131 -16.29 -8.64 -2.17
CA THR A 131 -16.03 -9.03 -0.78
C THR A 131 -15.49 -10.46 -0.59
N ALA A 132 -15.30 -11.22 -1.67
CA ALA A 132 -14.64 -12.51 -1.68
C ALA A 132 -13.15 -12.41 -1.35
N SER A 133 -12.65 -13.43 -0.64
CA SER A 133 -11.23 -13.58 -0.35
C SER A 133 -10.42 -13.72 -1.65
N VAL A 134 -9.39 -12.90 -1.80
CA VAL A 134 -8.47 -13.00 -2.93
C VAL A 134 -7.35 -13.99 -2.57
N PRO A 135 -7.10 -15.04 -3.39
CA PRO A 135 -6.00 -15.97 -3.17
C PRO A 135 -4.67 -15.31 -3.58
N ALA A 136 -4.17 -14.42 -2.74
CA ALA A 136 -2.92 -13.70 -2.96
C ALA A 136 -2.13 -13.56 -1.66
N THR A 137 -0.81 -13.47 -1.78
CA THR A 137 0.07 -13.12 -0.66
C THR A 137 0.16 -11.60 -0.57
N PRO A 138 -0.08 -11.00 0.60
CA PRO A 138 0.04 -9.56 0.75
C PRO A 138 1.51 -9.12 0.75
N LEU A 139 1.76 -7.97 0.16
CA LEU A 139 3.05 -7.28 0.15
C LEU A 139 3.37 -6.67 1.51
N LEU A 140 2.36 -6.15 2.18
CA LEU A 140 2.44 -5.54 3.51
C LEU A 140 1.21 -5.94 4.31
N GLN A 141 1.39 -6.21 5.60
CA GLN A 141 0.31 -6.45 6.57
C GLN A 141 0.54 -5.58 7.80
N LEU A 142 -0.54 -5.03 8.32
CA LEU A 142 -0.55 -4.11 9.46
C LEU A 142 -1.71 -4.47 10.38
N GLN A 143 -1.38 -4.66 11.65
CA GLN A 143 -2.35 -4.79 12.73
C GLN A 143 -1.82 -4.01 13.94
N PRO A 144 -2.33 -2.81 14.21
CA PRO A 144 -1.97 -2.04 15.39
C PRO A 144 -2.34 -2.79 16.65
N SER A 145 -1.39 -2.83 17.59
CA SER A 145 -1.54 -3.50 18.88
C SER A 145 -2.23 -2.65 19.94
N THR A 146 -2.34 -1.33 19.73
CA THR A 146 -2.73 -0.38 20.78
C THR A 146 -3.76 0.62 20.27
N PRO A 147 -4.84 0.91 21.03
CA PRO A 147 -5.77 1.98 20.70
C PRO A 147 -5.03 3.32 20.65
N GLY A 148 -5.13 4.04 19.54
CA GLY A 148 -4.74 5.45 19.46
C GLY A 148 -5.96 6.35 19.62
N ASP A 149 -5.81 7.45 20.35
CA ASP A 149 -6.83 8.50 20.40
C ASP A 149 -6.95 9.21 19.04
N GLN A 150 -8.16 9.61 18.65
CA GLN A 150 -8.44 10.68 17.68
C GLN A 150 -7.72 10.63 16.30
N TRP A 151 -7.91 9.58 15.50
CA TRP A 151 -7.44 9.54 14.09
C TRP A 151 -5.92 9.75 13.91
N HIS A 152 -5.15 9.56 14.98
CA HIS A 152 -3.69 9.50 14.89
C HIS A 152 -3.25 8.24 14.14
N VAL A 153 -2.00 8.24 13.67
CA VAL A 153 -1.41 7.07 13.01
C VAL A 153 -1.44 5.90 13.99
N ALA A 154 -2.24 4.89 13.66
CA ALA A 154 -2.34 3.66 14.42
C ALA A 154 -1.28 2.65 13.98
N GLY A 155 -0.86 2.70 12.71
CA GLY A 155 0.21 1.84 12.20
C GLY A 155 0.70 2.29 10.83
N GLN A 156 1.96 1.98 10.55
CA GLN A 156 2.60 2.26 9.27
C GLN A 156 3.55 1.12 8.89
N ALA A 157 3.47 0.66 7.64
CA ALA A 157 4.44 -0.25 7.05
C ALA A 157 5.06 0.41 5.83
N ASN A 158 6.38 0.22 5.69
CA ASN A 158 7.14 0.72 4.55
C ASN A 158 7.86 -0.45 3.91
N LEU A 159 7.78 -0.55 2.58
CA LEU A 159 8.49 -1.53 1.78
C LEU A 159 9.19 -0.82 0.63
N ARG A 160 10.51 -0.96 0.55
CA ARG A 160 11.27 -0.53 -0.62
C ARG A 160 11.45 -1.72 -1.56
N VAL A 161 11.08 -1.56 -2.82
CA VAL A 161 11.20 -2.60 -3.85
C VAL A 161 12.00 -2.09 -5.05
N THR A 162 12.64 -3.01 -5.76
CA THR A 162 13.06 -2.79 -7.14
C THR A 162 11.88 -3.08 -8.05
N VAL A 163 11.54 -2.21 -9.01
CA VAL A 163 10.40 -2.40 -9.90
C VAL A 163 10.86 -2.89 -11.27
N LYS A 164 10.23 -3.97 -11.73
CA LYS A 164 10.34 -4.47 -13.10
C LYS A 164 8.98 -4.35 -13.78
N LEU A 165 8.90 -3.55 -14.84
CA LEU A 165 7.66 -3.36 -15.57
C LEU A 165 7.50 -4.40 -16.69
N GLU A 166 6.32 -4.99 -16.78
CA GLU A 166 5.92 -5.86 -17.89
C GLU A 166 4.89 -5.15 -18.79
N GLY A 167 4.91 -5.46 -20.09
CA GLY A 167 3.87 -4.99 -21.02
C GLY A 167 4.04 -3.57 -21.58
N ASN A 168 5.25 -2.99 -21.64
CA ASN A 168 5.46 -1.68 -22.27
C ASN A 168 5.19 -1.72 -23.78
N PRO A 169 4.33 -0.84 -24.33
CA PRO A 169 4.70 -0.08 -25.49
C PRO A 169 5.36 1.22 -24.99
N LEU A 170 6.64 1.37 -25.30
CA LEU A 170 7.30 2.67 -25.39
C LEU A 170 6.58 3.47 -26.50
N HIS A 171 5.43 4.07 -26.20
CA HIS A 171 4.93 5.13 -27.06
C HIS A 171 5.72 6.40 -26.72
N LEU A 172 6.73 6.67 -27.55
CA LEU A 172 7.28 8.02 -27.73
C LEU A 172 6.12 9.02 -27.75
N ASN A 173 6.18 10.03 -26.87
CA ASN A 173 5.30 11.19 -26.96
C ASN A 173 5.56 11.87 -28.31
N VAL A 174 4.56 11.96 -29.17
CA VAL A 174 4.52 12.98 -30.23
C VAL A 174 4.09 14.28 -29.54
N LEU A 175 4.97 15.28 -29.56
CA LEU A 175 4.67 16.65 -29.16
C LEU A 175 3.68 17.23 -30.18
N ASN A 176 2.57 17.78 -29.72
CA ASN A 176 1.81 18.81 -30.44
C ASN A 176 1.88 20.10 -29.64
#